data_AF-S4XIQ8-F1
#
_entry.id   AF-S4XIQ8-F1
#
_cell.length_a   1.000
_cell.length_b   1.000
_cell.length_c   1.000
_cell.angle_alpha   90.00
_cell.angle_beta   90.00
_cell.angle_gamma   90.00
#
_symmetry.space_group_name_H-M   'P 1'
#
loop_
_entity.id
_entity.type
_entity.pdbx_description
1 polymer ?
#
loop_
_entity_poly.entity_id
_entity_poly.type
_entity_poly.pdbx_seq_one_letter_code
_entity_poly.pdbx_strand_id
1 'polypeptide(L)'
;MANLERANLERMRLGLPDLGVGVGLRIPHYRHIFEHRPRVDWFEIISENFMVDGGMPIANLERALASYRLVQHGVSLSIGSTDPLDFDHLRRLKALLRKVGSPWVSDHLCWSGAHGVHLHDLLPLPYTDEAVRHVAARARAVQDFLEVRLALENVSSYLTFTSSRMSEWAFLSAVVEEADCGILLDVNNVYVSSHNHGFDPGAYIDGVPHHRIVQIHLAGHTDQGKYILDTHSDHVADPVWALYRRALGHTGDVSTLIEWDDDLPAFEVLAAEAEKARAIREEVARARAA
;
A
#
# COMPACT_ATOMS: atom_id res chain seq x y z
N MET A 1 -10.99 28.19 -15.00
CA MET A 1 -9.75 27.38 -14.97
C MET A 1 -9.07 27.44 -13.60
N ALA A 2 -8.87 28.62 -12.99
CA ALA A 2 -8.24 28.75 -11.67
C ALA A 2 -8.89 27.96 -10.51
N ASN A 3 -10.22 27.80 -10.46
CA ASN A 3 -10.89 27.03 -9.40
C ASN A 3 -10.68 25.51 -9.49
N LEU A 4 -10.50 24.97 -10.70
CA LEU A 4 -10.27 23.53 -10.90
C LEU A 4 -8.82 23.16 -10.58
N GLU A 5 -7.86 24.03 -10.93
CA GLU A 5 -6.44 23.87 -10.57
C GLU A 5 -6.21 24.03 -9.06
N ARG A 6 -6.89 24.96 -8.40
CA ARG A 6 -6.87 25.07 -6.93
C ARG A 6 -7.48 23.87 -6.23
N ALA A 7 -8.64 23.38 -6.70
CA ALA A 7 -9.27 22.18 -6.17
C ALA A 7 -8.41 20.91 -6.40
N ASN A 8 -7.66 20.85 -7.51
CA ASN A 8 -6.69 19.78 -7.75
C ASN A 8 -5.46 19.88 -6.82
N LEU A 9 -4.94 21.08 -6.58
CA LEU A 9 -3.82 21.29 -5.64
C LEU A 9 -4.22 21.00 -4.18
N GLU A 10 -5.46 21.32 -3.79
CA GLU A 10 -6.01 21.00 -2.46
C GLU A 10 -6.26 19.49 -2.25
N ARG A 11 -6.39 18.71 -3.33
CA ARG A 11 -6.52 17.23 -3.28
C ARG A 11 -5.18 16.49 -3.24
N MET A 12 -4.06 17.17 -3.54
CA MET A 12 -2.77 16.52 -3.64
C MET A 12 -2.14 16.32 -2.26
N ARG A 13 -1.98 15.07 -1.83
CA ARG A 13 -1.26 14.73 -0.59
C ARG A 13 0.21 14.52 -0.92
N LEU A 14 1.08 15.26 -0.24
CA LEU A 14 2.52 15.28 -0.54
C LEU A 14 2.86 15.65 -1.99
N GLY A 15 2.00 16.41 -2.66
CA GLY A 15 2.15 16.71 -4.08
C GLY A 15 1.88 15.51 -5.00
N LEU A 16 1.22 14.46 -4.51
CA LEU A 16 0.84 13.27 -5.28
C LEU A 16 -0.64 13.33 -5.68
N PRO A 17 -0.99 12.86 -6.89
CA PRO A 17 -2.38 12.83 -7.35
C PRO A 17 -3.18 11.70 -6.70
N ASP A 18 -4.48 11.92 -6.51
CA ASP A 18 -5.45 10.83 -6.32
C ASP A 18 -5.74 10.20 -7.69
N LEU A 19 -5.51 8.89 -7.80
CA LEU A 19 -5.67 8.13 -9.04
C LEU A 19 -7.05 7.48 -9.17
N GLY A 20 -7.95 7.63 -8.21
CA GLY A 20 -9.21 6.91 -8.22
C GLY A 20 -9.07 5.52 -7.58
N VAL A 21 -9.82 4.55 -8.11
CA VAL A 21 -9.85 3.18 -7.61
C VAL A 21 -9.18 2.24 -8.61
N GLY A 22 -8.21 1.49 -8.12
CA GLY A 22 -7.43 0.52 -8.88
C GLY A 22 -7.55 -0.90 -8.33
N VAL A 23 -6.92 -1.84 -9.04
CA VAL A 23 -6.79 -3.24 -8.63
C VAL A 23 -5.39 -3.76 -8.97
N GLY A 24 -4.99 -4.88 -8.37
CA GLY A 24 -3.71 -5.52 -8.70
C GLY A 24 -3.65 -6.03 -10.15
N LEU A 25 -2.57 -5.75 -10.87
CA LEU A 25 -2.26 -6.37 -12.16
C LEU A 25 -1.59 -7.72 -11.92
N ARG A 26 -2.40 -8.78 -11.85
CA ARG A 26 -1.92 -10.16 -11.60
C ARG A 26 -2.01 -11.03 -12.85
N ILE A 27 -1.08 -11.99 -12.97
CA ILE A 27 -0.90 -12.83 -14.17
C ILE A 27 -2.21 -13.48 -14.66
N PRO A 28 -3.06 -14.08 -13.78
CA PRO A 28 -4.32 -14.71 -14.22
C PRO A 28 -5.27 -13.76 -14.97
N HIS A 29 -5.20 -12.46 -14.71
CA HIS A 29 -6.09 -11.47 -15.31
C HIS A 29 -5.55 -10.85 -16.61
N TYR A 30 -4.28 -11.07 -16.97
CA TYR A 30 -3.65 -10.42 -18.12
C TYR A 30 -4.42 -10.59 -19.42
N ARG A 31 -4.88 -11.81 -19.70
CA ARG A 31 -5.65 -12.10 -20.91
C ARG A 31 -6.92 -11.26 -20.97
N HIS A 32 -7.71 -11.28 -19.89
CA HIS A 32 -8.94 -10.51 -19.80
C HIS A 32 -8.67 -9.00 -19.94
N ILE A 33 -7.69 -8.47 -19.20
CA ILE A 33 -7.34 -7.05 -19.20
C ILE A 33 -6.92 -6.60 -20.61
N PHE A 34 -6.08 -7.36 -21.30
CA PHE A 34 -5.57 -6.97 -22.61
C PHE A 34 -6.58 -7.18 -23.75
N GLU A 35 -7.48 -8.16 -23.64
CA GLU A 35 -8.54 -8.41 -24.64
C GLU A 35 -9.72 -7.44 -24.49
N HIS A 36 -10.16 -7.16 -23.25
CA HIS A 36 -11.39 -6.42 -22.99
C HIS A 36 -11.20 -4.98 -22.55
N ARG A 37 -10.00 -4.61 -22.08
CA ARG A 37 -9.68 -3.28 -21.56
C ARG A 37 -10.74 -2.75 -20.59
N PRO A 38 -10.98 -3.46 -19.47
CA PRO A 38 -11.99 -3.08 -18.50
C PRO A 38 -11.72 -1.68 -17.93
N ARG A 39 -12.79 -1.02 -17.45
CA ARG A 39 -12.69 0.28 -16.79
C ARG A 39 -12.08 0.10 -15.40
N VAL A 40 -10.81 0.46 -15.27
CA VAL A 40 -10.06 0.56 -14.01
C VAL A 40 -9.22 1.82 -14.10
N ASP A 41 -9.17 2.63 -13.02
CA ASP A 41 -8.49 3.93 -13.09
C ASP A 41 -6.96 3.78 -13.13
N TRP A 42 -6.43 2.77 -12.44
CA TRP A 42 -5.01 2.42 -12.42
C TRP A 42 -4.80 0.97 -11.95
N PHE A 43 -3.65 0.39 -12.26
CA PHE A 43 -3.26 -0.91 -11.70
C PHE A 43 -2.01 -0.81 -10.83
N GLU A 44 -1.94 -1.66 -9.82
CA GLU A 44 -0.70 -1.88 -9.07
C GLU A 44 0.09 -3.06 -9.63
N ILE A 45 1.41 -2.91 -9.69
CA ILE A 45 2.34 -4.01 -9.97
C ILE A 45 3.22 -4.29 -8.77
N ILE A 46 3.53 -5.56 -8.53
CA ILE A 46 4.63 -5.98 -7.67
C ILE A 46 5.93 -5.72 -8.42
N SER A 47 6.74 -4.80 -7.92
CA SER A 47 7.91 -4.25 -8.61
C SER A 47 8.90 -5.35 -9.00
N GLU A 48 9.18 -6.27 -8.08
CA GLU A 48 10.15 -7.35 -8.23
C GLU A 48 9.81 -8.29 -9.40
N ASN A 49 8.53 -8.46 -9.73
CA ASN A 49 8.09 -9.29 -10.87
C ASN A 49 8.52 -8.70 -12.22
N PHE A 50 8.91 -7.42 -12.26
CA PHE A 50 9.29 -6.70 -13.47
C PHE A 50 10.73 -6.16 -13.44
N MET A 51 11.51 -6.45 -12.40
CA MET A 51 12.94 -6.11 -12.31
C MET A 51 13.84 -7.12 -13.06
N VAL A 52 13.43 -7.52 -14.25
CA VAL A 52 14.13 -8.50 -15.11
C VAL A 52 14.55 -7.85 -16.43
N ASP A 53 15.59 -8.40 -17.07
CA ASP A 53 16.16 -7.81 -18.29
C ASP A 53 15.22 -7.84 -19.51
N GLY A 54 14.20 -8.71 -19.52
CA GLY A 54 13.29 -8.86 -20.65
C GLY A 54 12.29 -10.00 -20.52
N GLY A 55 11.79 -10.46 -21.66
CA GLY A 55 10.84 -11.58 -21.75
C GLY A 55 9.39 -11.18 -21.52
N MET A 56 8.57 -12.18 -21.21
CA MET A 56 7.12 -12.03 -21.06
C MET A 56 6.71 -11.00 -19.98
N PRO A 57 7.39 -10.88 -18.82
CA PRO A 57 7.06 -9.86 -17.82
C PRO A 57 7.15 -8.45 -18.41
N ILE A 58 8.25 -8.10 -19.07
CA ILE A 58 8.44 -6.78 -19.68
C ILE A 58 7.48 -6.54 -20.84
N ALA A 59 7.22 -7.56 -21.68
CA ALA A 59 6.24 -7.44 -22.76
C ALA A 59 4.82 -7.17 -22.23
N ASN A 60 4.41 -7.82 -21.14
CA ASN A 60 3.12 -7.58 -20.51
C ASN A 60 3.06 -6.22 -19.81
N LEU A 61 4.15 -5.78 -19.19
CA LEU A 61 4.27 -4.44 -18.61
C LEU A 61 4.04 -3.36 -19.68
N GLU A 62 4.70 -3.48 -20.83
CA GLU A 62 4.58 -2.53 -21.94
C GLU A 62 3.15 -2.51 -22.51
N ARG A 63 2.52 -3.68 -22.63
CA ARG A 63 1.11 -3.78 -23.05
C ARG A 63 0.17 -3.11 -22.06
N ALA A 64 0.41 -3.27 -20.76
CA ALA A 64 -0.38 -2.62 -19.71
C ALA A 64 -0.20 -1.09 -19.74
N LEU A 65 1.05 -0.61 -19.80
CA LEU A 65 1.40 0.82 -19.89
C LEU A 65 0.79 1.51 -21.11
N ALA A 66 0.53 0.78 -22.19
CA ALA A 66 -0.12 1.34 -23.38
C ALA A 66 -1.59 1.73 -23.15
N SER A 67 -2.24 1.24 -22.10
CA SER A 67 -3.67 1.47 -21.83
C SER A 67 -3.98 1.98 -20.42
N TYR A 68 -3.08 1.77 -19.46
CA TYR A 68 -3.33 2.06 -18.06
C TYR A 68 -2.16 2.75 -17.39
N ARG A 69 -2.50 3.54 -16.37
CA ARG A 69 -1.53 4.00 -15.38
C ARG A 69 -1.17 2.86 -14.45
N LEU A 70 0.11 2.73 -14.15
CA LEU A 70 0.61 1.74 -13.20
C LEU A 70 1.28 2.43 -12.01
N VAL A 71 1.13 1.84 -10.84
CA VAL A 71 1.83 2.20 -9.60
C VAL A 71 2.61 0.98 -9.11
N GLN A 72 3.78 1.23 -8.54
CA GLN A 72 4.66 0.18 -8.03
C GLN A 72 4.50 0.01 -6.53
N HIS A 73 4.31 -1.25 -6.13
CA HIS A 73 4.44 -1.73 -4.76
C HIS A 73 5.59 -2.73 -4.71
N GLY A 74 6.49 -2.59 -3.75
CA GLY A 74 7.64 -3.47 -3.53
C GLY A 74 7.39 -4.39 -2.33
N VAL A 75 8.00 -5.57 -2.39
CA VAL A 75 7.87 -6.58 -1.32
C VAL A 75 9.23 -7.01 -0.75
N SER A 76 10.32 -6.33 -1.14
CA SER A 76 11.69 -6.78 -0.88
C SER A 76 12.62 -5.72 -0.32
N LEU A 77 12.19 -4.46 -0.14
CA LEU A 77 13.07 -3.40 0.37
C LEU A 77 13.61 -3.69 1.78
N SER A 78 12.80 -4.36 2.61
CA SER A 78 13.16 -4.72 3.98
C SER A 78 13.67 -3.51 4.79
N ILE A 79 12.90 -2.43 4.79
CA ILE A 79 13.37 -1.13 5.29
C ILE A 79 13.79 -1.18 6.76
N GLY A 80 13.19 -2.08 7.54
CA GLY A 80 13.51 -2.33 8.94
C GLY A 80 14.77 -3.17 9.20
N SER A 81 15.38 -3.76 8.16
CA SER A 81 16.58 -4.58 8.31
C SER A 81 17.79 -3.75 8.80
N THR A 82 18.65 -4.40 9.59
CA THR A 82 19.95 -3.84 10.02
C THR A 82 21.06 -4.06 8.98
N ASP A 83 20.84 -4.94 7.99
CA ASP A 83 21.78 -5.12 6.89
C ASP A 83 21.86 -3.83 6.03
N PRO A 84 23.00 -3.54 5.38
CA PRO A 84 23.12 -2.39 4.49
C PRO A 84 22.02 -2.40 3.41
N LEU A 85 21.58 -1.21 2.98
CA LEU A 85 20.65 -1.10 1.85
C LEU A 85 21.24 -1.76 0.60
N ASP A 86 20.44 -2.59 -0.07
CA ASP A 86 20.84 -3.22 -1.34
C ASP A 86 20.71 -2.21 -2.49
N PHE A 87 21.81 -1.54 -2.81
CA PHE A 87 21.86 -0.60 -3.93
C PHE A 87 21.78 -1.25 -5.31
N ASP A 88 22.01 -2.56 -5.45
CA ASP A 88 21.76 -3.28 -6.70
C ASP A 88 20.25 -3.41 -6.92
N HIS A 89 19.51 -3.80 -5.88
CA HIS A 89 18.05 -3.79 -5.88
C HIS A 89 17.50 -2.39 -6.15
N LEU A 90 17.95 -1.37 -5.42
CA LEU A 90 17.49 0.01 -5.65
C LEU A 90 17.77 0.51 -7.07
N ARG A 91 18.89 0.10 -7.70
CA ARG A 91 19.16 0.43 -9.11
C ARG A 91 18.13 -0.18 -10.06
N ARG A 92 17.75 -1.44 -9.85
CA ARG A 92 16.69 -2.11 -10.64
C ARG A 92 15.33 -1.46 -10.41
N LEU A 93 14.98 -1.17 -9.16
CA LEU A 93 13.75 -0.47 -8.80
C LEU A 93 13.68 0.92 -9.45
N LYS A 94 14.77 1.71 -9.37
CA LYS A 94 14.85 3.03 -10.00
C LYS A 94 14.70 2.97 -11.52
N ALA A 95 15.26 1.95 -12.17
CA ALA A 95 15.11 1.74 -13.61
C ALA A 95 13.63 1.45 -13.96
N LEU A 96 12.97 0.59 -13.18
CA LEU A 96 11.56 0.27 -13.36
C LEU A 96 10.66 1.50 -13.10
N LEU A 97 10.92 2.26 -12.04
CA LEU A 97 10.26 3.55 -11.74
C LEU A 97 10.30 4.51 -12.91
N ARG A 98 11.47 4.68 -13.53
CA ARG A 98 11.63 5.52 -14.73
C ARG A 98 10.86 4.97 -15.93
N LYS A 99 10.85 3.65 -16.14
CA LYS A 99 10.11 3.01 -17.25
C LYS A 99 8.60 3.15 -17.09
N VAL A 100 8.11 2.97 -15.87
CA VAL A 100 6.69 2.99 -15.53
C VAL A 100 6.14 4.42 -15.42
N GLY A 101 6.96 5.38 -14.99
CA GLY A 101 6.51 6.73 -14.69
C GLY A 101 5.60 6.78 -13.45
N SER A 102 5.85 5.90 -12.47
CA SER A 102 5.04 5.81 -11.25
C SER A 102 5.17 7.11 -10.44
N PRO A 103 4.05 7.71 -9.97
CA PRO A 103 4.08 8.93 -9.17
C PRO A 103 4.71 8.75 -7.78
N TRP A 104 4.61 7.55 -7.21
CA TRP A 104 5.24 7.14 -5.97
C TRP A 104 5.61 5.65 -6.04
N VAL A 105 6.29 5.14 -5.03
CA VAL A 105 6.52 3.70 -4.82
C VAL A 105 6.20 3.36 -3.37
N SER A 106 5.54 2.23 -3.13
CA SER A 106 5.31 1.73 -1.78
C SER A 106 6.16 0.48 -1.48
N ASP A 107 6.45 0.23 -0.21
CA ASP A 107 6.96 -1.06 0.29
C ASP A 107 6.57 -1.20 1.78
N HIS A 108 6.72 -2.40 2.33
CA HIS A 108 6.31 -2.75 3.68
C HIS A 108 7.21 -2.13 4.76
N LEU A 109 6.61 -1.64 5.84
CA LEU A 109 7.31 -1.25 7.08
C LEU A 109 7.64 -2.49 7.91
N CYS A 110 8.51 -3.34 7.38
CA CYS A 110 8.83 -4.60 8.03
C CYS A 110 10.32 -4.93 7.96
N TRP A 111 10.61 -6.04 8.62
CA TRP A 111 11.85 -6.77 8.48
C TRP A 111 11.54 -8.13 7.82
N SER A 112 12.03 -8.32 6.59
CA SER A 112 11.85 -9.55 5.80
C SER A 112 13.07 -10.46 5.81
N GLY A 113 14.08 -10.19 6.65
CA GLY A 113 15.29 -11.02 6.75
C GLY A 113 16.54 -10.34 7.30
N ALA A 114 17.44 -11.10 7.93
CA ALA A 114 18.81 -10.66 8.27
C ALA A 114 19.85 -11.71 7.89
N HIS A 115 21.08 -11.24 7.68
CA HIS A 115 22.23 -12.08 7.36
C HIS A 115 22.02 -12.92 6.08
N GLY A 116 21.27 -12.38 5.11
CA GLY A 116 20.99 -13.03 3.83
C GLY A 116 19.91 -14.13 3.87
N VAL A 117 19.15 -14.25 4.96
CA VAL A 117 17.99 -15.15 5.04
C VAL A 117 16.71 -14.34 4.86
N HIS A 118 15.99 -14.57 3.77
CA HIS A 118 14.66 -14.01 3.54
C HIS A 118 13.60 -14.83 4.26
N LEU A 119 12.77 -14.18 5.07
CA LEU A 119 11.61 -14.79 5.71
C LEU A 119 10.39 -14.60 4.81
N HIS A 120 9.54 -15.63 4.74
CA HIS A 120 8.25 -15.55 4.03
C HIS A 120 7.25 -14.64 4.76
N ASP A 121 7.35 -14.57 6.10
CA ASP A 121 6.51 -13.72 6.93
C ASP A 121 7.17 -12.36 7.18
N LEU A 122 6.37 -11.30 7.12
CA LEU A 122 6.78 -9.94 7.46
C LEU A 122 6.86 -9.82 8.98
N LEU A 123 8.07 -9.77 9.54
CA LEU A 123 8.22 -9.62 10.98
C LEU A 123 7.99 -8.17 11.41
N PRO A 124 7.22 -7.94 12.48
CA PRO A 124 7.01 -6.60 13.02
C PRO A 124 8.33 -6.03 13.55
N LEU A 125 8.41 -4.71 13.65
CA LEU A 125 9.54 -4.03 14.26
C LEU A 125 9.27 -3.73 15.74
N PRO A 126 10.31 -3.67 16.59
CA PRO A 126 10.13 -3.17 17.95
C PRO A 126 9.79 -1.68 17.90
N TYR A 127 8.61 -1.31 18.41
CA TYR A 127 8.11 0.08 18.36
C TYR A 127 8.84 0.96 19.39
N THR A 128 10.04 1.39 19.03
CA THR A 128 10.97 2.14 19.89
C THR A 128 11.55 3.34 19.13
N ASP A 129 11.99 4.37 19.85
CA ASP A 129 12.61 5.56 19.24
C ASP A 129 13.89 5.23 18.45
N GLU A 130 14.60 4.16 18.83
CA GLU A 130 15.76 3.67 18.09
C GLU A 130 15.36 3.12 16.72
N ALA A 131 14.33 2.26 16.68
CA ALA A 131 13.80 1.73 15.44
C ALA A 131 13.21 2.83 14.55
N VAL A 132 12.56 3.85 15.13
CA VAL A 132 12.07 5.03 14.38
C VAL A 132 13.22 5.70 13.63
N ARG A 133 14.28 6.09 14.36
CA ARG A 133 15.45 6.78 13.75
C ARG A 133 16.14 5.91 12.70
N HIS A 134 16.26 4.61 12.95
CA HIS A 134 16.87 3.65 12.02
C HIS A 134 16.09 3.58 10.71
N VAL A 135 14.79 3.31 10.78
CA VAL A 135 13.94 3.21 9.60
C VAL A 135 13.85 4.55 8.88
N ALA A 136 13.65 5.65 9.60
CA ALA A 136 13.50 6.96 8.98
C ALA A 136 14.76 7.39 8.21
N ALA A 137 15.96 7.14 8.76
CA ALA A 137 17.21 7.39 8.06
C ALA A 137 17.35 6.59 6.78
N ARG A 138 16.94 5.31 6.78
CA ARG A 138 16.96 4.45 5.60
C ARG A 138 15.92 4.89 4.56
N ALA A 139 14.71 5.23 5.00
CA ALA A 139 13.66 5.72 4.13
C ALA A 139 14.07 7.02 3.41
N ARG A 140 14.76 7.94 4.10
CA ARG A 140 15.37 9.13 3.47
C ARG A 140 16.41 8.74 2.42
N ALA A 141 17.36 7.86 2.77
CA ALA A 141 18.38 7.41 1.82
C ALA A 141 17.80 6.72 0.57
N VAL A 142 16.73 5.93 0.74
CA VAL A 142 15.99 5.30 -0.36
C VAL A 142 15.30 6.36 -1.22
N GLN A 143 14.58 7.31 -0.63
CA GLN A 143 13.94 8.41 -1.38
C GLN A 143 14.96 9.25 -2.16
N ASP A 144 16.07 9.63 -1.52
CA ASP A 144 17.18 10.36 -2.14
C ASP A 144 17.75 9.58 -3.33
N PHE A 145 17.91 8.26 -3.18
CA PHE A 145 18.42 7.42 -4.24
C PHE A 145 17.40 7.24 -5.38
N LEU A 146 16.13 6.99 -5.08
CA LEU A 146 15.10 6.71 -6.08
C LEU A 146 14.60 7.97 -6.80
N GLU A 147 14.74 9.15 -6.16
CA GLU A 147 14.25 10.45 -6.64
C GLU A 147 12.71 10.47 -6.84
N VAL A 148 11.99 9.69 -6.04
CA VAL A 148 10.52 9.61 -6.03
C VAL A 148 10.06 9.49 -4.57
N ARG A 149 8.82 9.88 -4.28
CA ARG A 149 8.24 9.70 -2.94
C ARG A 149 8.06 8.20 -2.65
N LEU A 150 8.56 7.80 -1.49
CA LEU A 150 8.32 6.49 -0.90
C LEU A 150 7.04 6.56 -0.06
N ALA A 151 6.23 5.52 -0.10
CA ALA A 151 5.15 5.27 0.84
C ALA A 151 5.47 4.01 1.65
N LEU A 152 5.30 4.07 2.97
CA LEU A 152 5.50 2.92 3.84
C LEU A 152 4.15 2.33 4.21
N GLU A 153 4.05 1.01 4.11
CA GLU A 153 2.85 0.26 4.42
C GLU A 153 2.87 -0.36 5.81
N ASN A 154 1.75 -0.25 6.54
CA ASN A 154 1.55 -1.02 7.76
C ASN A 154 1.26 -2.49 7.44
N VAL A 155 1.93 -3.38 8.16
CA VAL A 155 1.79 -4.83 7.97
C VAL A 155 0.85 -5.43 8.99
N SER A 156 0.21 -6.55 8.64
CA SER A 156 -0.42 -7.39 9.66
C SER A 156 0.66 -7.96 10.60
N SER A 157 0.33 -8.07 11.89
CA SER A 157 1.23 -8.66 12.88
C SER A 157 0.53 -9.70 13.75
N TYR A 158 1.32 -10.70 14.15
CA TYR A 158 0.88 -11.83 14.98
C TYR A 158 1.65 -11.92 16.30
N LEU A 159 2.70 -11.10 16.43
CA LEU A 159 3.61 -11.04 17.56
C LEU A 159 3.92 -9.58 17.87
N THR A 160 4.12 -9.25 19.14
CA THR A 160 4.57 -7.92 19.54
C THR A 160 5.81 -8.06 20.41
N PHE A 161 6.81 -7.20 20.18
CA PHE A 161 7.99 -7.15 21.02
C PHE A 161 7.65 -6.59 22.41
N THR A 162 8.14 -7.24 23.47
CA THR A 162 8.00 -6.74 24.85
C THR A 162 8.74 -5.42 25.08
N SER A 163 9.66 -5.06 24.18
CA SER A 163 10.39 -3.79 24.22
C SER A 163 9.64 -2.62 23.57
N SER A 164 8.51 -2.87 22.90
CA SER A 164 7.68 -1.82 22.29
C SER A 164 7.16 -0.84 23.34
N ARG A 165 7.32 0.46 23.07
CA ARG A 165 6.98 1.56 24.00
C ARG A 165 5.90 2.49 23.49
N MET A 166 5.41 2.24 22.29
CA MET A 166 4.38 3.02 21.62
C MET A 166 3.44 2.08 20.84
N SER A 167 2.26 2.59 20.48
CA SER A 167 1.36 1.87 19.58
C SER A 167 1.94 1.80 18.16
N GLU A 168 1.44 0.86 17.36
CA GLU A 168 1.85 0.70 15.96
C GLU A 168 1.61 1.97 15.14
N TRP A 169 0.44 2.61 15.25
CA TRP A 169 0.16 3.87 14.56
C TRP A 169 1.01 5.04 15.05
N ALA A 170 1.46 5.03 16.32
CA ALA A 170 2.41 6.03 16.81
C ALA A 170 3.81 5.80 16.25
N PHE A 171 4.23 4.54 16.11
CA PHE A 171 5.48 4.17 15.46
C PHE A 171 5.48 4.56 13.98
N LEU A 172 4.45 4.16 13.23
CA LEU A 172 4.28 4.54 11.82
C LEU A 172 4.29 6.07 11.66
N SER A 173 3.52 6.78 12.48
CA SER A 173 3.51 8.26 12.51
C SER A 173 4.91 8.84 12.68
N ALA A 174 5.65 8.38 13.70
CA ALA A 174 6.98 8.90 13.99
C ALA A 174 7.96 8.63 12.82
N VAL A 175 7.91 7.44 12.23
CA VAL A 175 8.76 7.09 11.08
C VAL A 175 8.48 8.00 9.88
N VAL A 176 7.22 8.15 9.47
CA VAL A 176 6.89 8.87 8.23
C VAL A 176 7.09 10.37 8.35
N GLU A 177 6.87 10.93 9.54
CA GLU A 177 7.14 12.34 9.81
C GLU A 177 8.65 12.63 9.83
N GLU A 178 9.45 11.77 10.46
CA GLU A 178 10.91 11.93 10.47
C GLU A 178 11.53 11.68 9.09
N ALA A 179 10.95 10.77 8.30
CA ALA A 179 11.43 10.44 6.96
C ALA A 179 10.92 11.37 5.84
N ASP A 180 9.93 12.22 6.13
CA ASP A 180 9.14 12.96 5.14
C ASP A 180 8.66 12.06 3.98
N CYS A 181 8.05 10.91 4.32
CA CYS A 181 7.52 9.96 3.33
C CYS A 181 5.98 9.81 3.45
N GLY A 182 5.38 9.08 2.51
CA GLY A 182 3.95 8.78 2.51
C GLY A 182 3.60 7.52 3.29
N ILE A 183 2.29 7.28 3.44
CA ILE A 183 1.72 6.05 3.98
C ILE A 183 0.88 5.39 2.88
N LEU A 184 1.09 4.10 2.69
CA LEU A 184 0.10 3.20 2.12
C LEU A 184 -0.62 2.57 3.33
N LEU A 185 -1.88 2.94 3.56
CA LEU A 185 -2.63 2.41 4.69
C LEU A 185 -3.37 1.17 4.24
N ASP A 186 -2.90 0.00 4.64
CA ASP A 186 -3.68 -1.22 4.49
C ASP A 186 -4.67 -1.34 5.64
N VAL A 187 -5.96 -1.21 5.32
CA VAL A 187 -7.06 -1.23 6.29
C VAL A 187 -7.38 -2.67 6.72
N ASN A 188 -7.13 -3.66 5.86
CA ASN A 188 -7.26 -5.06 6.20
C ASN A 188 -6.21 -5.43 7.28
N ASN A 189 -4.96 -5.02 7.11
CA ASN A 189 -3.89 -5.22 8.08
C ASN A 189 -4.21 -4.61 9.44
N VAL A 190 -4.82 -3.42 9.47
CA VAL A 190 -5.30 -2.80 10.72
C VAL A 190 -6.34 -3.70 11.41
N TYR A 191 -7.29 -4.25 10.65
CA TYR A 191 -8.33 -5.12 11.19
C TYR A 191 -7.76 -6.46 11.68
N VAL A 192 -6.87 -7.10 10.91
CA VAL A 192 -6.20 -8.35 11.28
C VAL A 192 -5.38 -8.17 12.55
N SER A 193 -4.50 -7.16 12.58
CA SER A 193 -3.68 -6.85 13.76
C SER A 193 -4.55 -6.52 14.98
N SER A 194 -5.63 -5.75 14.80
CA SER A 194 -6.57 -5.39 15.86
C SER A 194 -7.22 -6.63 16.49
N HIS A 195 -7.70 -7.56 15.67
CA HIS A 195 -8.31 -8.79 16.15
C HIS A 195 -7.28 -9.64 16.91
N ASN A 196 -6.09 -9.82 16.35
CA ASN A 196 -5.06 -10.68 16.91
C ASN A 196 -4.43 -10.12 18.20
N HIS A 197 -4.33 -8.79 18.33
CA HIS A 197 -3.72 -8.12 19.48
C HIS A 197 -4.71 -7.51 20.47
N GLY A 198 -6.00 -7.46 20.13
CA GLY A 198 -7.07 -6.99 21.02
C GLY A 198 -7.10 -5.48 21.22
N PHE A 199 -6.67 -4.68 20.24
CA PHE A 199 -6.80 -3.22 20.26
C PHE A 199 -7.98 -2.73 19.39
N ASP A 200 -8.47 -1.52 19.63
CA ASP A 200 -9.54 -0.90 18.83
C ASP A 200 -9.01 -0.47 17.44
N PRO A 201 -9.51 -1.02 16.32
CA PRO A 201 -9.04 -0.64 14.99
C PRO A 201 -9.46 0.78 14.63
N GLY A 202 -10.55 1.31 15.21
CA GLY A 202 -10.96 2.70 15.04
C GLY A 202 -9.94 3.68 15.63
N ALA A 203 -9.33 3.33 16.77
CA ALA A 203 -8.27 4.13 17.37
C ALA A 203 -6.99 4.15 16.52
N TYR A 204 -6.69 3.04 15.82
CA TYR A 204 -5.61 3.01 14.84
C TYR A 204 -5.90 3.97 13.69
N ILE A 205 -7.07 3.83 13.05
CA ILE A 205 -7.48 4.67 11.91
C ILE A 205 -7.46 6.15 12.29
N ASP A 206 -7.95 6.52 13.47
CA ASP A 206 -7.95 7.92 13.92
C ASP A 206 -6.56 8.45 14.30
N GLY A 207 -5.64 7.56 14.66
CA GLY A 207 -4.34 7.91 15.23
C GLY A 207 -3.23 8.10 14.21
N VAL A 208 -3.40 7.67 12.96
CA VAL A 208 -2.41 7.84 11.88
C VAL A 208 -2.42 9.27 11.30
N PRO A 209 -1.31 9.77 10.73
CA PRO A 209 -1.25 11.12 10.19
C PRO A 209 -1.91 11.16 8.82
N HIS A 210 -3.22 11.41 8.78
CA HIS A 210 -4.05 11.36 7.57
C HIS A 210 -3.55 12.16 6.37
N HIS A 211 -2.80 13.24 6.62
CA HIS A 211 -2.20 14.07 5.57
C HIS A 211 -1.01 13.39 4.85
N ARG A 212 -0.48 12.29 5.42
CA ARG A 212 0.57 11.43 4.85
C ARG A 212 0.01 10.23 4.09
N ILE A 213 -1.27 9.89 4.21
CA ILE A 213 -1.87 8.71 3.56
C ILE A 213 -2.08 9.01 2.07
N VAL A 214 -1.27 8.40 1.21
CA VAL A 214 -1.27 8.64 -0.24
C VAL A 214 -1.95 7.51 -1.01
N GLN A 215 -2.05 6.33 -0.40
CA GLN A 215 -2.69 5.14 -0.94
C GLN A 215 -3.39 4.37 0.20
N ILE A 216 -4.50 3.70 -0.12
CA ILE A 216 -5.21 2.79 0.78
C ILE A 216 -5.34 1.42 0.11
N HIS A 217 -5.03 0.35 0.84
CA HIS A 217 -5.35 -1.03 0.45
C HIS A 217 -6.58 -1.54 1.18
N LEU A 218 -7.33 -2.36 0.46
CA LEU A 218 -8.49 -3.10 0.93
C LEU A 218 -8.38 -4.52 0.40
N ALA A 219 -8.43 -5.48 1.32
CA ALA A 219 -8.35 -6.89 1.01
C ALA A 219 -9.31 -7.70 1.89
N GLY A 220 -9.55 -8.95 1.50
CA GLY A 220 -10.12 -9.98 2.37
C GLY A 220 -9.06 -10.76 3.14
N HIS A 221 -9.49 -11.55 4.11
CA HIS A 221 -8.63 -12.33 4.99
C HIS A 221 -9.30 -13.66 5.35
N THR A 222 -8.52 -14.58 5.92
CA THR A 222 -9.03 -15.87 6.40
C THR A 222 -9.26 -15.84 7.90
N ASP A 223 -10.51 -16.00 8.33
CA ASP A 223 -10.89 -16.11 9.74
C ASP A 223 -10.74 -17.56 10.25
N GLN A 224 -9.86 -17.78 11.22
CA GLN A 224 -9.65 -19.08 11.89
C GLN A 224 -10.39 -19.17 13.24
N GLY A 225 -11.32 -18.25 13.50
CA GLY A 225 -12.13 -18.11 14.70
C GLY A 225 -11.40 -17.45 15.86
N LYS A 226 -10.22 -17.95 16.24
CA LYS A 226 -9.43 -17.39 17.35
C LYS A 226 -8.46 -16.28 16.90
N TYR A 227 -8.02 -16.36 15.66
CA TYR A 227 -7.11 -15.42 15.03
C TYR A 227 -7.49 -15.30 13.56
N ILE A 228 -7.09 -14.19 12.95
CA ILE A 228 -7.30 -13.94 11.53
C ILE A 228 -5.93 -13.99 10.85
N LEU A 229 -5.88 -14.63 9.68
CA LEU A 229 -4.71 -14.66 8.82
C LEU A 229 -4.90 -13.71 7.64
N ASP A 230 -3.85 -12.94 7.40
CA ASP A 230 -3.76 -11.97 6.34
C ASP A 230 -3.43 -12.64 5.00
N THR A 231 -4.44 -13.18 4.33
CA THR A 231 -4.26 -14.00 3.13
C THR A 231 -4.53 -13.26 1.82
N HIS A 232 -5.20 -12.10 1.87
CA HIS A 232 -5.58 -11.33 0.68
C HIS A 232 -6.26 -12.20 -0.39
N SER A 233 -7.18 -13.07 0.05
CA SER A 233 -7.68 -14.19 -0.75
C SER A 233 -9.19 -14.27 -0.87
N ASP A 234 -9.92 -13.28 -0.34
CA ASP A 234 -11.39 -13.25 -0.37
C ASP A 234 -11.90 -11.80 -0.53
N HIS A 235 -13.22 -11.65 -0.59
CA HIS A 235 -13.92 -10.38 -0.60
C HIS A 235 -13.55 -9.55 0.64
N VAL A 236 -13.54 -8.24 0.46
CA VAL A 236 -13.29 -7.32 1.57
C VAL A 236 -14.44 -7.44 2.57
N ALA A 237 -14.11 -7.71 3.83
CA ALA A 237 -15.10 -7.92 4.87
C ALA A 237 -15.82 -6.61 5.26
N ASP A 238 -17.09 -6.68 5.65
CA ASP A 238 -17.89 -5.55 6.15
C ASP A 238 -17.18 -4.68 7.21
N PRO A 239 -16.51 -5.24 8.24
CA PRO A 239 -15.76 -4.42 9.20
C PRO A 239 -14.59 -3.65 8.55
N VAL A 240 -13.93 -4.20 7.54
CA VAL A 240 -12.88 -3.51 6.78
C VAL A 240 -13.48 -2.37 5.97
N TRP A 241 -14.64 -2.57 5.33
CA TRP A 241 -15.38 -1.49 4.67
C TRP A 241 -15.82 -0.37 5.63
N ALA A 242 -16.15 -0.70 6.88
CA ALA A 242 -16.48 0.30 7.90
C ALA A 242 -15.26 1.14 8.30
N LEU A 243 -14.09 0.51 8.46
CA LEU A 243 -12.83 1.20 8.71
C LEU A 243 -12.39 2.05 7.51
N TYR A 244 -12.62 1.58 6.29
CA TYR A 244 -12.38 2.36 5.07
C TYR A 244 -13.20 3.64 5.03
N ARG A 245 -14.51 3.56 5.32
CA ARG A 245 -15.38 4.75 5.46
C ARG A 245 -14.84 5.73 6.49
N ARG A 246 -14.38 5.22 7.64
CA ARG A 246 -13.79 6.04 8.70
C ARG A 246 -12.51 6.73 8.23
N ALA A 247 -11.61 6.02 7.56
CA ALA A 247 -10.38 6.58 7.00
C ALA A 247 -10.67 7.69 5.99
N LEU A 248 -11.60 7.47 5.05
CA LEU A 248 -12.05 8.51 4.09
C LEU A 248 -12.73 9.71 4.78
N GLY A 249 -13.38 9.48 5.93
CA GLY A 249 -13.94 10.53 6.77
C GLY A 249 -12.88 11.53 7.24
N HIS A 250 -11.63 11.08 7.41
CA HIS A 250 -10.50 11.94 7.75
C HIS A 250 -9.76 12.42 6.50
N THR A 251 -9.30 11.50 5.66
CA THR A 251 -8.43 11.80 4.51
C THR A 251 -9.16 12.56 3.41
N GLY A 252 -10.41 12.18 3.11
CA GLY A 252 -11.09 12.52 1.86
C GLY A 252 -10.68 11.56 0.74
N ASP A 253 -10.91 11.94 -0.51
CA ASP A 253 -10.57 11.11 -1.68
C ASP A 253 -9.08 10.75 -1.75
N VAL A 254 -8.73 9.47 -1.80
CA VAL A 254 -7.35 8.95 -1.89
C VAL A 254 -7.29 7.75 -2.83
N SER A 255 -6.16 7.56 -3.51
CA SER A 255 -5.90 6.40 -4.35
C SER A 255 -6.19 5.13 -3.53
N THR A 256 -7.14 4.33 -3.99
CA THR A 256 -7.57 3.11 -3.28
C THR A 256 -7.35 1.90 -4.19
N LEU A 257 -6.77 0.84 -3.64
CA LEU A 257 -6.58 -0.43 -4.33
C LEU A 257 -7.43 -1.50 -3.67
N ILE A 258 -8.08 -2.34 -4.47
CA ILE A 258 -8.48 -3.67 -4.02
C ILE A 258 -7.31 -4.62 -4.24
N GLU A 259 -6.75 -5.12 -3.15
CA GLU A 259 -5.68 -6.10 -3.16
C GLU A 259 -6.26 -7.51 -3.01
N TRP A 260 -5.80 -8.39 -3.87
CA TRP A 260 -6.18 -9.80 -3.91
C TRP A 260 -4.99 -10.55 -4.52
N ASP A 261 -4.34 -11.41 -3.76
CA ASP A 261 -3.05 -12.01 -4.10
C ASP A 261 -3.06 -13.52 -4.14
N ASP A 262 -3.91 -14.16 -3.34
CA ASP A 262 -4.09 -15.61 -3.34
C ASP A 262 -5.51 -15.98 -3.76
N ASP A 263 -5.70 -17.20 -4.28
CA ASP A 263 -7.00 -17.69 -4.77
C ASP A 263 -7.74 -16.69 -5.69
N LEU A 264 -6.98 -16.04 -6.57
CA LEU A 264 -7.45 -14.97 -7.45
C LEU A 264 -8.77 -15.31 -8.17
N PRO A 265 -9.83 -14.51 -7.99
CA PRO A 265 -11.13 -14.79 -8.58
C PRO A 265 -11.13 -14.38 -10.05
N ALA A 266 -12.26 -14.59 -10.73
CA ALA A 266 -12.49 -13.98 -12.04
C ALA A 266 -12.36 -12.44 -11.95
N PHE A 267 -11.88 -11.80 -13.02
CA PHE A 267 -11.62 -10.36 -13.02
C PHE A 267 -12.87 -9.54 -12.70
N GLU A 268 -14.04 -10.00 -13.13
CA GLU A 268 -15.32 -9.36 -12.89
C GLU A 268 -15.68 -9.29 -11.39
N VAL A 269 -15.25 -10.26 -10.60
CA VAL A 269 -15.43 -10.27 -9.14
C VAL A 269 -14.53 -9.22 -8.50
N LEU A 270 -13.26 -9.18 -8.88
CA LEU A 270 -12.30 -8.17 -8.43
C LEU A 270 -12.76 -6.75 -8.81
N ALA A 271 -13.26 -6.57 -10.04
CA ALA A 271 -13.82 -5.30 -10.50
C ALA A 271 -15.08 -4.90 -9.72
N ALA A 272 -15.91 -5.86 -9.29
CA ALA A 272 -17.08 -5.56 -8.48
C ALA A 272 -16.71 -5.02 -7.08
N GLU A 273 -15.65 -5.53 -6.45
CA GLU A 273 -15.11 -4.97 -5.20
C GLU A 273 -14.58 -3.54 -5.40
N ALA A 274 -13.91 -3.28 -6.53
CA ALA A 274 -13.43 -1.94 -6.86
C ALA A 274 -14.60 -0.95 -7.02
N GLU A 275 -15.71 -1.37 -7.63
CA GLU A 275 -16.91 -0.54 -7.73
C GLU A 275 -17.58 -0.30 -6.37
N LYS A 276 -17.50 -1.23 -5.41
CA LYS A 276 -17.92 -0.97 -4.02
C LYS A 276 -17.08 0.12 -3.37
N ALA A 277 -15.75 0.06 -3.51
CA ALA A 277 -14.85 1.11 -3.00
C ALA A 277 -15.20 2.48 -3.62
N ARG A 278 -15.45 2.52 -4.93
CA ARG A 278 -15.88 3.74 -5.63
C ARG A 278 -17.19 4.29 -5.07
N ALA A 279 -18.21 3.45 -4.88
CA ALA A 279 -19.48 3.86 -4.33
C ALA A 279 -19.34 4.44 -2.90
N ILE A 280 -18.48 3.84 -2.08
CA ILE A 280 -18.19 4.32 -0.72
C ILE A 280 -17.46 5.68 -0.77
N ARG A 281 -16.49 5.87 -1.67
CA ARG A 281 -15.83 7.18 -1.85
C ARG A 281 -16.84 8.27 -2.17
N GLU A 282 -17.74 8.01 -3.11
CA GLU A 282 -18.79 8.96 -3.47
C GLU A 282 -19.77 9.22 -2.32
N GLU A 283 -20.14 8.18 -1.56
CA GLU A 283 -20.97 8.28 -0.35
C GLU A 283 -20.33 9.23 0.67
N VAL A 284 -19.07 8.99 1.04
CA VAL A 284 -18.35 9.80 2.03
C VAL A 284 -18.11 11.21 1.52
N ALA A 285 -17.75 11.38 0.24
CA ALA A 285 -17.57 12.71 -0.36
C ALA A 285 -18.86 13.55 -0.31
N ARG A 286 -20.03 12.95 -0.58
CA ARG A 286 -21.32 13.63 -0.43
C ARG A 286 -21.60 14.01 1.02
N ALA A 287 -21.34 13.10 1.96
CA ALA A 287 -21.55 13.35 3.39
C ALA A 287 -20.67 14.49 3.92
N ARG A 288 -19.44 14.65 3.39
CA ARG A 288 -18.52 15.74 3.77
C ARG A 288 -18.89 17.09 3.15
N ALA A 289 -19.67 17.09 2.08
CA ALA A 289 -20.10 18.31 1.38
C ALA A 289 -21.44 18.87 1.88
N ALA A 290 -22.22 18.06 2.60
CA ALA A 290 -23.49 18.42 3.23
C ALA A 290 -23.28 19.14 4.56
#